data_AF-A0A2N2SLF9-F1
#
_entry.id   AF-A0A2N2SLF9-F1
#
_cell.length_a   1.000
_cell.length_b   1.000
_cell.length_c   1.000
_cell.angle_alpha   90.00
_cell.angle_beta   90.00
_cell.angle_gamma   90.00
#
_symmetry.space_group_name_H-M   'P 1'
#
loop_
_entity.id
_entity.type
_entity.pdbx_description
1 polymer ?
#
loop_
_entity_poly.entity_id
_entity_poly.type
_entity_poly.pdbx_seq_one_letter_code
_entity_poly.pdbx_strand_id
1 'polypeptide(L)'
;LPKHKDELALLVSGARPLLPVLNFVASPAARAQDWHAALARLGLHAVVSFDTVVPEIDGERRLFETLATLINTHRPAIEALIADRAREADARRVAAGRVVAELLIDLAARRDSVGDATDASLRAAVAHLRDTVRQREQACVDALLQLYRFRPDDARAAELPLTNGRWDDDLFNPETLRQMGVRLGTGAAAGAAAGVGIDLMAGGLTLGAAAALGAVAGSLWQTFGHYGERIAAKLRGHRELTVDDSILRLVALRQRQLLAALERRGHAAMTPIEVREGVHEATDHATETWSKGPLPDVLRKARAHPEWAAGVADGDREQAVLALTAHLR
;
A
#
# COMPACT_ATOMS: atom_id res chain seq x y z
N LEU A 1 2.91 43.04 7.20
CA LEU A 1 3.87 43.03 8.32
C LEU A 1 3.60 44.11 9.36
N PRO A 2 3.42 45.41 9.05
CA PRO A 2 3.25 46.46 10.07
C PRO A 2 2.13 46.18 11.07
N LYS A 3 0.97 45.69 10.59
CA LYS A 3 -0.22 45.38 11.40
C LYS A 3 0.04 44.47 12.61
N HIS A 4 0.97 43.52 12.52
CA HIS A 4 1.22 42.54 13.59
C HIS A 4 2.43 42.88 14.47
N LYS A 5 3.17 43.96 14.16
CA LYS A 5 4.37 44.33 14.93
C LYS A 5 4.01 44.77 16.35
N ASP A 6 2.95 45.56 16.48
CA ASP A 6 2.53 46.07 17.78
C ASP A 6 1.95 44.96 18.66
N GLU A 7 1.16 44.05 18.08
CA GLU A 7 0.66 42.85 18.76
C GLU A 7 1.81 41.94 19.24
N LEU A 8 2.83 41.71 18.40
CA LEU A 8 4.00 40.90 18.77
C LEU A 8 4.84 41.58 19.86
N ALA A 9 5.02 42.90 19.80
CA ALA A 9 5.72 43.65 20.84
C ALA A 9 5.02 43.55 22.20
N LEU A 10 3.67 43.62 22.21
CA LEU A 10 2.87 43.41 23.41
C LEU A 10 3.04 41.98 23.95
N LEU A 11 2.99 40.95 23.10
CA LEU A 11 3.19 39.57 23.53
C LEU A 11 4.57 39.33 24.13
N VAL A 12 5.63 39.88 23.53
CA VAL A 12 7.02 39.78 24.03
C VAL A 12 7.15 40.45 25.40
N SER A 13 6.45 41.56 25.64
CA SER A 13 6.46 42.26 26.93
C SER A 13 5.83 41.45 28.08
N GLY A 14 5.05 40.41 27.76
CA GLY A 14 4.36 39.55 28.74
C GLY A 14 5.25 38.57 29.51
N ALA A 15 6.58 38.60 29.29
CA ALA A 15 7.59 37.78 30.00
C ALA A 15 7.33 36.27 29.99
N ARG A 16 6.60 35.76 28.98
CA ARG A 16 6.42 34.33 28.74
C ARG A 16 7.23 33.89 27.52
N PRO A 17 7.83 32.68 27.54
CA PRO A 17 8.48 32.14 26.35
C PRO A 17 7.49 32.04 25.18
N LEU A 18 7.86 32.57 24.02
CA LEU A 18 7.07 32.54 22.80
C LEU A 18 7.79 31.69 21.76
N LEU A 19 7.04 30.81 21.11
CA LEU A 19 7.51 30.07 19.94
C LEU A 19 6.68 30.47 18.72
N PRO A 20 7.19 31.37 17.87
CA PRO A 20 6.57 31.65 16.59
C PRO A 20 6.56 30.40 15.71
N VAL A 21 5.38 30.13 15.14
CA VAL A 21 5.17 29.08 14.15
C VAL A 21 4.83 29.74 12.82
N LEU A 22 5.69 29.56 11.83
CA LEU A 22 5.47 30.05 10.47
C LEU A 22 4.88 28.92 9.62
N ASN A 23 3.59 28.98 9.34
CA ASN A 23 2.94 28.04 8.43
C ASN A 23 3.02 28.55 6.98
N PHE A 24 3.07 27.65 6.00
CA PHE A 24 2.91 27.95 4.56
C PHE A 24 4.08 28.73 3.93
N VAL A 25 5.33 28.39 4.27
CA VAL A 25 6.53 29.12 3.81
C VAL A 25 6.92 28.89 2.34
N ALA A 26 6.29 27.94 1.64
CA ALA A 26 6.67 27.52 0.29
C ALA A 26 6.32 28.51 -0.82
N SER A 27 5.36 29.41 -0.58
CA SER A 27 5.02 30.43 -1.58
C SER A 27 6.08 31.54 -1.60
N PRO A 28 6.55 31.99 -2.78
CA PRO A 28 7.39 33.19 -2.87
C PRO A 28 6.73 34.42 -2.23
N ALA A 29 5.40 34.46 -2.13
CA ALA A 29 4.64 35.52 -1.48
C ALA A 29 4.60 35.40 0.06
N ALA A 30 5.02 34.27 0.64
CA ALA A 30 4.99 34.03 2.09
C ALA A 30 6.01 34.90 2.86
N ARG A 31 7.03 35.44 2.16
CA ARG A 31 8.06 36.33 2.74
C ARG A 31 8.67 35.76 4.02
N ALA A 32 8.99 34.46 4.02
CA ALA A 32 9.48 33.75 5.20
C ALA A 32 10.75 34.40 5.79
N GLN A 33 11.67 34.87 4.95
CA GLN A 33 12.87 35.58 5.40
C GLN A 33 12.55 36.92 6.07
N ASP A 34 11.59 37.69 5.55
CA ASP A 34 11.18 38.96 6.17
C ASP A 34 10.55 38.73 7.54
N TRP A 35 9.78 37.64 7.69
CA TRP A 35 9.22 37.22 8.98
C TRP A 35 10.30 36.79 9.96
N HIS A 36 11.27 35.96 9.55
CA HIS A 36 12.40 35.61 10.39
C HIS A 36 13.18 36.85 10.85
N ALA A 37 13.47 37.78 9.94
CA ALA A 37 14.16 39.02 10.28
C ALA A 37 13.33 39.93 11.22
N ALA A 38 12.00 39.96 11.05
CA ALA A 38 11.13 40.71 11.94
C ALA A 38 11.05 40.12 13.35
N LEU A 39 10.96 38.80 13.47
CA LEU A 39 10.92 38.08 14.75
C LEU A 39 12.28 38.20 15.48
N ALA A 40 13.40 38.05 14.75
CA ALA A 40 14.73 38.23 15.33
C ALA A 40 14.96 39.63 15.90
N ARG A 41 14.44 40.69 15.25
CA ARG A 41 14.49 42.07 15.79
C ARG A 41 13.71 42.25 17.09
N LEU A 42 12.75 41.36 17.37
CA LEU A 42 11.98 41.33 18.61
C LEU A 42 12.58 40.35 19.64
N GLY A 43 13.78 39.82 19.39
CA GLY A 43 14.45 38.84 20.26
C GLY A 43 13.91 37.41 20.15
N LEU A 44 13.04 37.13 19.18
CA LEU A 44 12.44 35.81 18.95
C LEU A 44 13.29 35.03 17.95
N HIS A 45 14.30 34.31 18.44
CA HIS A 45 15.23 33.53 17.62
C HIS A 45 14.84 32.06 17.45
N ALA A 46 14.07 31.50 18.39
CA ALA A 46 13.50 30.17 18.26
C ALA A 46 12.22 30.26 17.42
N VAL A 47 12.27 29.78 16.18
CA VAL A 47 11.15 29.80 15.23
C VAL A 47 11.05 28.42 14.58
N VAL A 48 9.82 27.91 14.48
CA VAL A 48 9.53 26.67 13.74
C VAL A 48 8.79 27.04 12.48
N SER A 49 9.25 26.54 11.34
CA SER A 49 8.64 26.78 10.03
C SER A 49 8.09 25.48 9.47
N PHE A 50 6.85 25.50 9.02
CA PHE A 50 6.20 24.40 8.34
C PHE A 50 6.05 24.73 6.86
N ASP A 51 6.73 23.95 6.02
CA ASP A 51 6.64 24.01 4.57
C ASP A 51 5.49 23.10 4.08
N THR A 52 4.66 23.61 3.16
CA THR A 52 3.54 22.86 2.59
C THR A 52 3.88 22.10 1.31
N VAL A 53 4.97 22.46 0.64
CA VAL A 53 5.46 21.86 -0.61
C VAL A 53 6.51 20.79 -0.34
N VAL A 54 7.39 21.00 0.64
CA VAL A 54 8.30 19.96 1.16
C VAL A 54 8.08 19.78 2.66
N PRO A 55 7.05 19.00 3.06
CA PRO A 55 6.77 18.65 4.44
C PRO A 55 8.01 18.11 5.14
N GLU A 56 8.43 18.73 6.24
CA GLU A 56 9.40 18.09 7.13
C GLU A 56 8.76 16.84 7.75
N ILE A 57 9.36 15.68 7.51
CA ILE A 57 8.88 14.37 7.98
C ILE A 57 8.67 14.36 9.51
N ASP A 58 9.36 15.24 10.25
CA ASP A 58 9.33 15.33 11.72
C ASP A 58 8.92 16.72 12.25
N GLY A 59 8.12 17.51 11.52
CA GLY A 59 7.77 18.88 11.92
C GLY A 59 7.14 19.00 13.33
N GLU A 60 6.28 18.06 13.72
CA GLU A 60 5.69 18.01 15.07
C GLU A 60 6.75 17.73 16.15
N ARG A 61 7.67 16.79 15.89
CA ARG A 61 8.77 16.49 16.81
C ARG A 61 9.67 17.70 16.99
N ARG A 62 10.04 18.37 15.90
CA ARG A 62 10.86 19.59 15.92
C ARG A 62 10.19 20.72 16.71
N LEU A 63 8.87 20.86 16.59
CA LEU A 63 8.07 21.78 17.39
C LEU A 63 8.24 21.49 18.88
N PHE A 64 8.05 20.23 19.30
CA PHE A 64 8.19 19.83 20.69
C PHE A 64 9.62 19.95 21.22
N GLU A 65 10.64 19.60 20.43
CA GLU A 65 12.06 19.77 20.81
C GLU A 65 12.41 21.26 21.02
N THR A 66 11.87 22.13 20.17
CA THR A 66 12.04 23.59 20.31
C THR A 66 11.32 24.09 21.57
N LEU A 67 10.10 23.63 21.84
CA LEU A 67 9.37 23.95 23.06
C LEU A 67 10.14 23.48 24.31
N ALA A 68 10.67 22.26 24.33
CA ALA A 68 11.44 21.73 25.45
C ALA A 68 12.68 22.61 25.76
N THR A 69 13.24 23.26 24.76
CA THR A 69 14.34 24.22 24.90
C THR A 69 13.89 25.55 25.50
N LEU A 70 12.71 26.05 25.12
CA LEU A 70 12.15 27.32 25.62
C LEU A 70 11.55 27.22 27.03
N ILE A 71 10.96 26.07 27.39
CA ILE A 71 10.31 25.81 28.68
C ILE A 71 10.95 24.63 29.40
N ASN A 72 12.21 24.80 29.80
CA ASN A 72 13.03 23.74 30.40
C ASN A 72 12.37 23.04 31.62
N THR A 73 11.55 23.76 32.39
CA THR A 73 10.78 23.19 33.53
C THR A 73 9.85 22.05 33.09
N HIS A 74 9.32 22.10 31.87
CA HIS A 74 8.42 21.08 31.32
C HIS A 74 9.11 20.11 30.36
N ARG A 75 10.44 20.22 30.19
CA ARG A 75 11.23 19.33 29.31
C ARG A 75 10.93 17.85 29.53
N PRO A 76 10.93 17.31 30.78
CA PRO A 76 10.67 15.88 30.98
C PRO A 76 9.29 15.44 30.48
N ALA A 77 8.26 16.28 30.65
CA ALA A 77 6.92 15.99 30.18
C ALA A 77 6.82 16.03 28.64
N ILE A 78 7.53 16.97 28.01
CA ILE A 78 7.57 17.08 26.54
C ILE A 78 8.36 15.93 25.91
N GLU A 79 9.48 15.53 26.51
CA GLU A 79 10.26 14.37 26.05
C GLU A 79 9.46 13.06 26.18
N ALA A 80 8.70 12.90 27.27
CA ALA A 80 7.76 11.79 27.41
C ALA A 80 6.67 11.80 26.32
N LEU A 81 6.14 12.99 25.98
CA LEU A 81 5.16 13.16 24.90
C LEU A 81 5.73 12.78 23.54
N ILE A 82 6.94 13.23 23.21
CA ILE A 82 7.64 12.90 21.95
C ILE A 82 7.81 11.38 21.85
N ALA A 83 8.31 10.74 22.92
CA ALA A 83 8.51 9.30 22.95
C ALA A 83 7.18 8.52 22.78
N ASP A 84 6.08 9.04 23.35
CA ASP A 84 4.75 8.45 23.22
C ASP A 84 4.22 8.54 21.79
N ARG A 85 4.32 9.71 21.16
CA ARG A 85 3.95 9.90 19.75
C ARG A 85 4.77 9.02 18.81
N ALA A 86 6.06 8.84 19.08
CA ALA A 86 6.91 7.93 18.31
C ALA A 86 6.44 6.47 18.41
N ARG A 87 6.10 5.99 19.62
CA ARG A 87 5.54 4.65 19.82
C ARG A 87 4.19 4.49 19.12
N GLU A 88 3.32 5.49 19.18
CA GLU A 88 2.03 5.47 18.47
C GLU A 88 2.21 5.43 16.95
N ALA A 89 3.18 6.17 16.41
CA ALA A 89 3.51 6.15 14.99
C ALA A 89 4.03 4.78 14.56
N ASP A 90 4.96 4.18 15.32
CA ASP A 90 5.45 2.83 15.07
C ASP A 90 4.33 1.80 15.12
N ALA A 91 3.51 1.81 16.18
CA ALA A 91 2.38 0.89 16.32
C ALA A 91 1.40 1.00 15.14
N ARG A 92 1.14 2.22 14.65
CA ARG A 92 0.31 2.47 13.47
C ARG A 92 0.93 1.90 12.21
N ARG A 93 2.23 2.09 11.98
CA ARG A 93 2.96 1.50 10.84
C ARG A 93 2.89 -0.02 10.84
N VAL A 94 3.06 -0.64 12.01
CA VAL A 94 2.92 -2.10 12.15
C VAL A 94 1.51 -2.56 11.83
N ALA A 95 0.50 -1.90 12.39
CA ALA A 95 -0.90 -2.22 12.12
C ALA A 95 -1.27 -2.03 10.63
N ALA A 96 -0.74 -0.99 10.00
CA ALA A 96 -0.99 -0.70 8.60
C ALA A 96 -0.36 -1.76 7.67
N GLY A 97 0.90 -2.14 7.93
CA GLY A 97 1.55 -3.23 7.21
C GLY A 97 0.82 -4.57 7.39
N ARG A 98 0.23 -4.80 8.57
CA ARG A 98 -0.59 -5.99 8.83
C ARG A 98 -1.85 -6.03 7.99
N VAL A 99 -2.59 -4.92 7.88
CA VAL A 99 -3.81 -4.82 7.04
C VAL A 99 -3.49 -5.15 5.58
N VAL A 100 -2.37 -4.63 5.05
CA VAL A 100 -1.92 -4.94 3.69
C VAL A 100 -1.49 -6.41 3.56
N ALA A 101 -0.79 -6.95 4.55
CA ALA A 101 -0.39 -8.36 4.55
C ALA A 101 -1.62 -9.29 4.56
N GLU A 102 -2.64 -9.01 5.36
CA GLU A 102 -3.89 -9.77 5.39
C GLU A 102 -4.60 -9.75 4.03
N LEU A 103 -4.68 -8.59 3.37
CA LEU A 103 -5.21 -8.48 2.02
C LEU A 103 -4.45 -9.41 1.04
N LEU A 104 -3.12 -9.32 1.01
CA LEU A 104 -2.32 -10.08 0.05
C LEU A 104 -2.38 -11.59 0.30
N ILE A 105 -2.41 -12.01 1.56
CA ILE A 105 -2.61 -13.42 1.94
C ILE A 105 -3.99 -13.89 1.51
N ASP A 106 -5.04 -13.11 1.77
CA ASP A 106 -6.42 -13.45 1.38
C ASP A 106 -6.55 -13.61 -0.15
N LEU A 107 -5.92 -12.72 -0.92
CA LEU A 107 -5.94 -12.78 -2.38
C LEU A 107 -5.11 -13.95 -2.92
N ALA A 108 -3.93 -14.21 -2.35
CA ALA A 108 -3.06 -15.31 -2.76
C ALA A 108 -3.66 -16.69 -2.45
N ALA A 109 -4.38 -16.81 -1.33
CA ALA A 109 -5.08 -18.03 -0.95
C ALA A 109 -6.37 -18.27 -1.76
N ARG A 110 -6.93 -17.25 -2.41
CA ARG A 110 -8.24 -17.35 -3.06
C ARG A 110 -8.23 -18.34 -4.22
N ARG A 111 -9.25 -19.20 -4.22
CA ARG A 111 -9.47 -20.25 -5.22
C ARG A 111 -10.96 -20.43 -5.46
N ASP A 112 -11.41 -20.00 -6.64
CA ASP A 112 -12.83 -20.06 -7.02
C ASP A 112 -13.04 -21.24 -7.99
N SER A 113 -13.82 -22.23 -7.57
CA SER A 113 -14.11 -23.42 -8.39
C SER A 113 -15.29 -23.17 -9.34
N VAL A 114 -15.09 -23.46 -10.62
CA VAL A 114 -16.11 -23.38 -11.67
C VAL A 114 -16.54 -24.80 -12.04
N GLY A 115 -17.76 -25.17 -11.65
CA GLY A 115 -18.30 -26.53 -11.81
C GLY A 115 -18.89 -26.83 -13.20
N ASP A 116 -19.11 -25.81 -14.02
CA ASP A 116 -19.51 -25.94 -15.43
C ASP A 116 -18.45 -25.29 -16.31
N ALA A 117 -18.00 -25.98 -17.36
CA ALA A 117 -16.89 -25.53 -18.21
C ALA A 117 -17.34 -24.68 -19.40
N THR A 118 -18.60 -24.22 -19.42
CA THR A 118 -19.10 -23.31 -20.46
C THR A 118 -18.35 -21.96 -20.44
N ASP A 119 -18.21 -21.33 -21.61
CA ASP A 119 -17.55 -20.03 -21.68
C ASP A 119 -18.32 -18.95 -20.89
N ALA A 120 -19.64 -19.11 -20.76
CA ALA A 120 -20.48 -18.20 -20.00
C ALA A 120 -20.25 -18.32 -18.48
N SER A 121 -20.19 -19.54 -17.93
CA SER A 121 -19.89 -19.77 -16.51
C SER A 121 -18.47 -19.31 -16.16
N LEU A 122 -17.50 -19.55 -17.06
CA LEU A 122 -16.13 -19.09 -16.89
C LEU A 122 -16.04 -17.56 -16.86
N ARG A 123 -16.71 -16.86 -17.80
CA ARG A 123 -16.76 -15.39 -17.81
C ARG A 123 -17.40 -14.83 -16.54
N ALA A 124 -18.48 -15.45 -16.08
CA ALA A 124 -19.16 -15.02 -14.85
C ALA A 124 -18.28 -15.22 -13.61
N ALA A 125 -17.58 -16.36 -13.50
CA ALA A 125 -16.65 -16.63 -12.40
C ALA A 125 -15.44 -15.70 -12.42
N VAL A 126 -14.90 -15.38 -13.62
CA VAL A 126 -13.86 -14.36 -13.80
C VAL A 126 -14.34 -12.99 -13.32
N ALA A 127 -15.53 -12.54 -13.73
CA ALA A 127 -16.08 -11.27 -13.29
C ALA A 127 -16.25 -11.23 -11.75
N HIS A 128 -16.79 -12.29 -11.17
CA HIS A 128 -16.93 -12.43 -9.72
C HIS A 128 -15.58 -12.34 -8.97
N LEU A 129 -14.54 -13.02 -9.47
CA LEU A 129 -13.21 -12.96 -8.87
C LEU A 129 -12.64 -11.53 -8.96
N ARG A 130 -12.81 -10.85 -10.09
CA ARG A 130 -12.38 -9.45 -10.28
C ARG A 130 -13.06 -8.51 -9.29
N ASP A 131 -14.37 -8.65 -9.12
CA ASP A 131 -15.13 -7.84 -8.18
C ASP A 131 -14.75 -8.13 -6.73
N THR A 132 -14.46 -9.40 -6.41
CA THR A 132 -13.97 -9.78 -5.09
C THR A 132 -12.61 -9.15 -4.79
N VAL A 133 -11.67 -9.14 -5.75
CA VAL A 133 -10.36 -8.47 -5.59
C VAL A 133 -10.56 -6.98 -5.32
N ARG A 134 -11.38 -6.31 -6.13
CA ARG A 134 -11.70 -4.88 -5.97
C ARG A 134 -12.30 -4.57 -4.60
N GLN A 135 -13.28 -5.36 -4.15
CA GLN A 135 -13.92 -5.17 -2.85
C GLN A 135 -12.94 -5.35 -1.69
N ARG A 136 -12.07 -6.36 -1.77
CA ARG A 136 -11.06 -6.63 -0.74
C ARG A 136 -10.03 -5.52 -0.68
N GLU A 137 -9.58 -5.03 -1.82
CA GLU A 137 -8.66 -3.91 -1.89
C GLU A 137 -9.29 -2.61 -1.36
N GLN A 138 -10.55 -2.33 -1.71
CA GLN A 138 -11.27 -1.18 -1.15
C GLN A 138 -11.40 -1.28 0.37
N ALA A 139 -11.75 -2.46 0.91
CA ALA A 139 -11.83 -2.65 2.36
C ALA A 139 -10.48 -2.42 3.06
N CYS A 140 -9.37 -2.81 2.42
CA CYS A 140 -8.02 -2.49 2.90
C CYS A 140 -7.78 -0.98 2.92
N VAL A 141 -8.12 -0.27 1.84
CA VAL A 141 -8.00 1.20 1.77
C VAL A 141 -8.82 1.85 2.88
N ASP A 142 -10.07 1.46 3.06
CA ASP A 142 -10.96 2.01 4.09
C ASP A 142 -10.39 1.78 5.51
N ALA A 143 -9.85 0.58 5.78
CA ALA A 143 -9.20 0.25 7.04
C ALA A 143 -7.94 1.09 7.27
N LEU A 144 -7.13 1.32 6.23
CA LEU A 144 -5.95 2.19 6.30
C LEU A 144 -6.34 3.65 6.55
N LEU A 145 -7.36 4.17 5.87
CA LEU A 145 -7.88 5.52 6.10
C LEU A 145 -8.36 5.69 7.55
N GLN A 146 -9.12 4.72 8.06
CA GLN A 146 -9.58 4.72 9.44
C GLN A 146 -8.42 4.66 10.44
N LEU A 147 -7.42 3.81 10.20
CA LEU A 147 -6.24 3.65 11.04
C LEU A 147 -5.41 4.95 11.13
N TYR A 148 -5.30 5.67 10.01
CA TYR A 148 -4.65 7.00 9.97
C TYR A 148 -5.61 8.16 10.31
N ARG A 149 -6.86 7.86 10.68
CA ARG A 149 -7.91 8.81 11.12
C ARG A 149 -8.31 9.83 10.05
N PHE A 150 -8.28 9.45 8.78
CA PHE A 150 -8.87 10.24 7.69
C PHE A 150 -10.40 10.10 7.72
N ARG A 151 -11.12 11.22 7.61
CA ARG A 151 -12.58 11.25 7.55
C ARG A 151 -13.06 11.19 6.10
N PRO A 152 -14.26 10.63 5.83
CA PRO A 152 -14.85 10.63 4.47
C PRO A 152 -15.03 12.04 3.89
N ASP A 153 -15.40 13.00 4.74
CA ASP A 153 -15.61 14.40 4.36
C ASP A 153 -14.34 15.26 4.42
N ASP A 154 -13.17 14.65 4.65
CA ASP A 154 -11.92 15.35 4.40
C ASP A 154 -11.92 15.63 2.89
N ALA A 155 -12.33 16.84 2.49
CA ALA A 155 -12.40 17.30 1.09
C ALA A 155 -11.04 17.30 0.35
N ARG A 156 -10.03 16.68 0.96
CA ARG A 156 -8.65 16.48 0.49
C ARG A 156 -8.21 15.00 0.53
N ALA A 157 -9.03 14.09 1.09
CA ALA A 157 -8.89 12.65 0.91
C ALA A 157 -9.12 12.28 -0.56
N ALA A 158 -9.90 13.09 -1.30
CA ALA A 158 -10.09 13.01 -2.75
C ALA A 158 -8.78 12.98 -3.59
N GLU A 159 -7.64 13.32 -2.99
CA GLU A 159 -6.32 13.39 -3.61
C GLU A 159 -5.41 12.21 -3.26
N LEU A 160 -5.85 11.28 -2.39
CA LEU A 160 -5.05 10.10 -2.10
C LEU A 160 -5.02 9.22 -3.36
N PRO A 161 -3.86 8.62 -3.69
CA PRO A 161 -3.85 7.46 -4.56
C PRO A 161 -4.88 6.53 -3.97
N LEU A 162 -5.81 6.06 -4.80
CA LEU A 162 -6.83 5.09 -4.42
C LEU A 162 -8.21 5.61 -3.91
N THR A 163 -8.52 6.90 -4.00
CA THR A 163 -9.84 7.45 -3.64
C THR A 163 -10.59 8.04 -4.83
N ASN A 164 -11.94 8.03 -4.79
CA ASN A 164 -12.85 8.65 -5.78
C ASN A 164 -12.91 8.03 -7.18
N GLY A 165 -13.09 6.71 -7.31
CA GLY A 165 -13.47 6.10 -8.59
C GLY A 165 -12.41 6.16 -9.70
N ARG A 166 -11.23 6.73 -9.44
CA ARG A 166 -10.05 6.69 -10.34
C ARG A 166 -9.53 5.26 -10.62
N TRP A 167 -10.16 4.25 -10.03
CA TRP A 167 -9.84 2.83 -10.16
C TRP A 167 -10.64 2.07 -11.21
N ASP A 168 -11.77 2.62 -11.69
CA ASP A 168 -12.81 1.78 -12.31
C ASP A 168 -12.28 1.00 -13.54
N ASP A 169 -11.23 1.49 -14.21
CA ASP A 169 -10.73 0.90 -15.45
C ASP A 169 -9.49 0.00 -15.37
N ASP A 170 -8.72 -0.08 -14.28
CA ASP A 170 -7.28 -0.36 -14.49
C ASP A 170 -6.59 -1.46 -13.66
N LEU A 171 -7.23 -2.17 -12.72
CA LEU A 171 -6.52 -3.25 -11.99
C LEU A 171 -6.14 -4.44 -12.89
N PHE A 172 -6.97 -4.72 -13.90
CA PHE A 172 -6.79 -5.83 -14.84
C PHE A 172 -6.35 -5.36 -16.23
N ASN A 173 -6.05 -4.07 -16.40
CA ASN A 173 -5.56 -3.52 -17.66
C ASN A 173 -4.04 -3.77 -17.79
N PRO A 174 -3.58 -4.35 -18.91
CA PRO A 174 -2.15 -4.54 -19.16
C PRO A 174 -1.31 -3.27 -19.08
N GLU A 175 -1.83 -2.12 -19.51
CA GLU A 175 -1.05 -0.88 -19.56
C GLU A 175 -0.73 -0.37 -18.16
N THR A 176 -1.62 -0.57 -17.18
CA THR A 176 -1.40 -0.23 -15.76
C THR A 176 -0.30 -1.04 -15.13
N LEU A 177 -0.30 -2.34 -15.40
CA LEU A 177 0.75 -3.25 -14.94
C LEU A 177 2.10 -2.78 -15.49
N ARG A 178 2.13 -2.37 -16.76
CA ARG A 178 3.32 -1.84 -17.42
C ARG A 178 3.76 -0.50 -16.83
N GLN A 179 2.83 0.44 -16.61
CA GLN A 179 3.09 1.74 -16.00
C GLN A 179 3.65 1.61 -14.57
N MET A 180 3.17 0.62 -13.82
CA MET A 180 3.67 0.29 -12.47
C MET A 180 4.95 -0.58 -12.48
N GLY A 181 5.53 -0.84 -13.65
CA GLY A 181 6.78 -1.58 -13.82
C GLY A 181 6.68 -3.09 -13.56
N VAL A 182 5.47 -3.63 -13.45
CA VAL A 182 5.23 -5.07 -13.23
C VAL A 182 5.48 -5.82 -14.54
N ARG A 183 6.53 -6.65 -14.58
CA ARG A 183 6.79 -7.51 -15.75
C ARG A 183 5.81 -8.68 -15.78
N LEU A 184 5.03 -8.78 -16.85
CA LEU A 184 4.28 -9.99 -17.18
C LEU A 184 5.30 -11.11 -17.45
N GLY A 185 5.32 -12.12 -16.58
CA GLY A 185 6.22 -13.27 -16.74
C GLY A 185 5.79 -14.14 -17.93
N THR A 186 6.71 -14.95 -18.45
CA THR A 186 6.46 -15.89 -19.55
C THR A 186 5.36 -16.93 -19.24
N GLY A 187 5.04 -17.18 -17.97
CA GLY A 187 3.90 -18.00 -17.54
C GLY A 187 2.51 -17.36 -17.77
N ALA A 188 2.43 -16.03 -17.83
CA ALA A 188 1.19 -15.30 -18.11
C ALA A 188 0.67 -15.55 -19.55
N ALA A 189 1.52 -16.06 -20.45
CA ALA A 189 1.15 -16.39 -21.82
C ALA A 189 0.37 -17.73 -21.93
N ALA A 190 0.51 -18.65 -20.97
CA ALA A 190 -0.16 -19.95 -21.02
C ALA A 190 -1.63 -19.89 -20.56
N GLY A 191 -2.00 -18.89 -19.74
CA GLY A 191 -3.35 -18.65 -19.22
C GLY A 191 -4.24 -17.74 -20.07
N ALA A 192 -3.83 -17.43 -21.32
CA ALA A 192 -4.46 -16.43 -22.18
C ALA A 192 -5.93 -16.72 -22.59
N ALA A 193 -6.49 -17.88 -22.22
CA ALA A 193 -7.85 -18.26 -22.62
C ALA A 193 -8.97 -17.51 -21.88
N ALA A 194 -8.72 -16.88 -20.70
CA ALA A 194 -9.77 -16.24 -19.89
C ALA A 194 -9.58 -14.75 -19.54
N GLY A 195 -8.44 -14.15 -19.90
CA GLY A 195 -8.17 -12.72 -19.74
C GLY A 195 -6.97 -12.41 -18.87
N VAL A 196 -6.35 -11.25 -19.12
CA VAL A 196 -5.20 -10.77 -18.36
C VAL A 196 -5.56 -10.64 -16.88
N GLY A 197 -4.78 -11.31 -16.02
CA GLY A 197 -4.86 -11.18 -14.55
C GLY A 197 -5.54 -12.31 -13.76
N ILE A 198 -5.94 -13.42 -14.39
CA ILE A 198 -6.45 -14.61 -13.68
C ILE A 198 -5.75 -15.87 -14.21
N ASP A 199 -5.19 -16.66 -13.29
CA ASP A 199 -4.58 -17.94 -13.64
C ASP A 199 -5.60 -19.08 -13.51
N LEU A 200 -5.73 -19.86 -14.57
CA LEU A 200 -6.64 -21.00 -14.68
C LEU A 200 -5.87 -22.28 -14.36
N MET A 201 -6.13 -22.85 -13.18
CA MET A 201 -5.58 -24.15 -12.80
C MET A 201 -6.57 -25.24 -13.20
N ALA A 202 -6.20 -26.06 -14.19
CA ALA A 202 -6.91 -27.30 -14.49
C ALA A 202 -6.24 -28.45 -13.74
N GLY A 203 -6.78 -28.82 -12.57
CA GLY A 203 -6.45 -30.12 -11.95
C GLY A 203 -5.30 -30.18 -10.96
N GLY A 204 -4.97 -29.10 -10.23
CA GLY A 204 -4.13 -29.19 -9.04
C GLY A 204 -2.65 -29.54 -9.27
N LEU A 205 -2.16 -29.55 -10.52
CA LEU A 205 -0.75 -29.64 -10.83
C LEU A 205 -0.29 -28.28 -11.34
N THR A 206 0.54 -27.62 -10.54
CA THR A 206 1.24 -26.40 -10.94
C THR A 206 1.96 -26.67 -12.26
N LEU A 207 1.62 -25.93 -13.32
CA LEU A 207 2.24 -26.07 -14.66
C LEU A 207 3.77 -25.88 -14.63
N GLY A 208 4.33 -25.33 -13.54
CA GLY A 208 5.77 -25.29 -13.27
C GLY A 208 6.44 -26.65 -12.99
N ALA A 209 5.70 -27.67 -12.55
CA ALA A 209 6.23 -29.03 -12.35
C ALA A 209 6.07 -29.94 -13.59
N ALA A 210 5.08 -29.66 -14.45
CA ALA A 210 4.80 -30.46 -15.63
C ALA A 210 5.83 -30.24 -16.77
N ALA A 211 6.38 -29.04 -16.91
CA ALA A 211 7.39 -28.74 -17.93
C ALA A 211 8.70 -29.54 -17.73
N ALA A 212 9.04 -29.91 -16.49
CA ALA A 212 10.23 -30.71 -16.19
C ALA A 212 10.07 -32.21 -16.49
N LEU A 213 8.83 -32.73 -16.51
CA LEU A 213 8.55 -34.15 -16.83
C LEU A 213 8.27 -34.38 -18.32
N GLY A 214 7.99 -33.34 -19.09
CA GLY A 214 7.70 -33.42 -20.53
C GLY A 214 8.89 -33.82 -21.41
N ALA A 215 10.12 -33.84 -20.88
CA ALA A 215 11.31 -34.20 -21.65
C ALA A 215 11.60 -35.71 -21.73
N VAL A 216 10.83 -36.58 -21.03
CA VAL A 216 11.16 -38.03 -20.96
C VAL A 216 9.99 -38.97 -21.34
N ALA A 217 8.76 -38.51 -21.46
CA ALA A 217 7.59 -39.40 -21.57
C ALA A 217 7.02 -39.61 -22.99
N GLY A 218 7.88 -39.71 -24.01
CA GLY A 218 7.42 -39.95 -25.39
C GLY A 218 6.95 -41.38 -25.71
N SER A 219 7.19 -42.36 -24.83
CA SER A 219 7.04 -43.79 -25.18
C SER A 219 6.01 -44.59 -24.37
N LEU A 220 5.30 -44.01 -23.40
CA LEU A 220 4.39 -44.77 -22.50
C LEU A 220 2.90 -44.41 -22.60
N TRP A 221 2.51 -43.43 -23.43
CA TRP A 221 1.13 -42.94 -23.46
C TRP A 221 0.13 -43.90 -24.13
N GLN A 222 0.59 -44.88 -24.91
CA GLN A 222 -0.31 -45.76 -25.69
C GLN A 222 -1.01 -46.86 -24.87
N THR A 223 -0.75 -47.01 -23.57
CA THR A 223 -1.32 -48.11 -22.75
C THR A 223 -2.43 -47.67 -21.79
N PHE A 224 -2.77 -46.37 -21.68
CA PHE A 224 -3.74 -45.85 -20.69
C PHE A 224 -5.17 -45.59 -21.24
N GLY A 225 -5.60 -46.35 -22.25
CA GLY A 225 -6.73 -46.04 -23.14
C GLY A 225 -8.14 -45.89 -22.55
N HIS A 226 -8.42 -46.21 -21.27
CA HIS A 226 -9.79 -46.06 -20.73
C HIS A 226 -9.89 -45.45 -19.32
N TYR A 227 -8.78 -45.33 -18.58
CA TYR A 227 -8.79 -44.65 -17.27
C TYR A 227 -8.58 -43.13 -17.42
N GLY A 228 -7.90 -42.72 -18.50
CA GLY A 228 -7.65 -41.32 -18.83
C GLY A 228 -8.93 -40.52 -19.12
N GLU A 229 -9.95 -41.12 -19.74
CA GLU A 229 -11.18 -40.37 -20.10
C GLU A 229 -12.04 -39.98 -18.89
N ARG A 230 -12.15 -40.81 -17.86
CA ARG A 230 -12.90 -40.47 -16.63
C ARG A 230 -12.16 -39.45 -15.77
N ILE A 231 -10.83 -39.58 -15.67
CA ILE A 231 -9.99 -38.61 -14.97
C ILE A 231 -9.99 -37.29 -15.74
N ALA A 232 -9.82 -37.33 -17.06
CA ALA A 232 -9.90 -36.16 -17.93
C ALA A 232 -11.32 -35.56 -17.96
N ALA A 233 -12.40 -36.33 -17.84
CA ALA A 233 -13.77 -35.81 -17.74
C ALA A 233 -14.02 -35.15 -16.39
N LYS A 234 -13.50 -35.73 -15.30
CA LYS A 234 -13.56 -35.14 -13.95
C LYS A 234 -12.70 -33.88 -13.82
N LEU A 235 -11.54 -33.86 -14.48
CA LEU A 235 -10.66 -32.69 -14.63
C LEU A 235 -11.20 -31.63 -15.59
N ARG A 236 -11.89 -32.03 -16.66
CA ARG A 236 -12.55 -31.12 -17.62
C ARG A 236 -13.73 -30.37 -17.00
N GLY A 237 -14.34 -30.92 -15.95
CA GLY A 237 -15.51 -30.34 -15.30
C GLY A 237 -15.21 -29.39 -14.13
N HIS A 238 -13.96 -29.27 -13.67
CA HIS A 238 -13.61 -28.41 -12.52
C HIS A 238 -12.42 -27.54 -12.91
N ARG A 239 -12.68 -26.25 -13.14
CA ARG A 239 -11.64 -25.24 -13.35
C ARG A 239 -11.52 -24.41 -12.09
N GLU A 240 -10.31 -24.22 -11.59
CA GLU A 240 -10.06 -23.34 -10.46
C GLU A 240 -9.49 -22.02 -10.97
N LEU A 241 -10.08 -20.91 -10.54
CA LEU A 241 -9.57 -19.57 -10.79
C LEU A 241 -8.79 -19.09 -9.57
N THR A 242 -7.59 -18.56 -9.82
CA THR A 242 -6.76 -17.94 -8.78
C THR A 242 -6.31 -16.56 -9.21
N VAL A 243 -5.97 -15.72 -8.24
CA VAL A 243 -5.43 -14.38 -8.52
C VAL A 243 -4.02 -14.52 -9.08
N ASP A 244 -3.71 -13.84 -10.18
CA ASP A 244 -2.40 -13.90 -10.83
C ASP A 244 -1.32 -13.14 -10.02
N ASP A 245 -0.06 -13.56 -10.12
CA ASP A 245 1.07 -12.92 -9.44
C ASP A 245 1.20 -11.43 -9.81
N SER A 246 0.90 -11.08 -11.05
CA SER A 246 0.91 -9.69 -11.53
C SER A 246 -0.07 -8.80 -10.77
N ILE A 247 -1.24 -9.33 -10.44
CA ILE A 247 -2.26 -8.63 -9.66
C ILE A 247 -1.82 -8.47 -8.21
N LEU A 248 -1.26 -9.51 -7.59
CA LEU A 248 -0.73 -9.43 -6.23
C LEU A 248 0.36 -8.35 -6.11
N ARG A 249 1.26 -8.26 -7.10
CA ARG A 249 2.28 -7.21 -7.17
C ARG A 249 1.68 -5.82 -7.31
N LEU A 250 0.70 -5.66 -8.22
CA LEU A 250 0.04 -4.37 -8.44
C LEU A 250 -0.65 -3.88 -7.17
N VAL A 251 -1.42 -4.76 -6.52
CA VAL A 251 -2.09 -4.46 -5.24
C VAL A 251 -1.06 -4.05 -4.19
N ALA A 252 0.01 -4.84 -4.01
CA ALA A 252 1.06 -4.53 -3.04
C ALA A 252 1.69 -3.15 -3.29
N LEU A 253 2.03 -2.82 -4.54
CA LEU A 253 2.61 -1.54 -4.92
C LEU A 253 1.64 -0.37 -4.67
N ARG A 254 0.36 -0.53 -5.00
CA ARG A 254 -0.68 0.46 -4.74
C ARG A 254 -0.84 0.73 -3.24
N GLN A 255 -0.90 -0.33 -2.43
CA GLN A 255 -1.02 -0.18 -0.98
C GLN A 255 0.23 0.48 -0.38
N ARG A 256 1.44 0.16 -0.85
CA ARG A 256 2.67 0.87 -0.42
C ARG A 256 2.62 2.35 -0.76
N GLN A 257 2.16 2.70 -1.96
CA GLN A 257 2.02 4.10 -2.38
C GLN A 257 1.02 4.85 -1.49
N LEU A 258 -0.11 4.22 -1.16
CA LEU A 258 -1.08 4.77 -0.22
C LEU A 258 -0.47 4.94 1.18
N LEU A 259 0.23 3.95 1.72
CA LEU A 259 0.88 4.07 3.04
C LEU A 259 1.89 5.23 3.07
N ALA A 260 2.75 5.34 2.06
CA ALA A 260 3.69 6.45 1.94
C ALA A 260 2.99 7.81 1.81
N ALA A 261 1.80 7.86 1.21
CA ALA A 261 0.95 9.05 1.17
C ALA A 261 0.38 9.40 2.55
N LEU A 262 -0.18 8.41 3.25
CA LEU A 262 -0.80 8.57 4.57
C LEU A 262 0.21 9.02 5.63
N GLU A 263 1.42 8.45 5.59
CA GLU A 263 2.52 8.85 6.48
C GLU A 263 2.94 10.29 6.22
N ARG A 264 3.27 10.67 4.98
CA ARG A 264 3.67 12.05 4.64
C ARG A 264 2.59 13.09 4.99
N ARG A 265 1.32 12.75 4.81
CA ARG A 265 0.21 13.66 5.07
C ARG A 265 -0.10 13.80 6.57
N GLY A 266 0.18 12.77 7.38
CA GLY A 266 0.20 12.89 8.84
C GLY A 266 1.28 13.83 9.36
N HIS A 267 2.31 14.14 8.55
CA HIS A 267 3.48 14.90 8.97
C HIS A 267 3.53 16.37 8.50
N ALA A 268 3.13 16.74 7.26
CA ALA A 268 2.93 18.16 6.86
C ALA A 268 2.46 18.42 5.40
N ALA A 269 1.91 17.46 4.64
CA ALA A 269 1.58 17.67 3.21
C ALA A 269 0.18 18.27 2.96
N MET A 270 0.13 19.48 2.39
CA MET A 270 -1.10 20.10 1.83
C MET A 270 -1.09 20.15 0.29
N THR A 271 -0.02 19.66 -0.34
CA THR A 271 0.13 19.66 -1.79
C THR A 271 -0.35 18.32 -2.37
N PRO A 272 -1.07 18.32 -3.51
CA PRO A 272 -1.54 17.10 -4.17
C PRO A 272 -0.41 16.11 -4.37
N ILE A 273 -0.67 14.82 -4.15
CA ILE A 273 0.20 13.78 -4.70
C ILE A 273 -0.08 13.76 -6.20
N GLU A 274 0.68 14.56 -6.92
CA GLU A 274 0.89 14.28 -8.33
C GLU A 274 1.61 12.93 -8.40
N VAL A 275 0.87 11.89 -8.77
CA VAL A 275 1.49 10.75 -9.42
C VAL A 275 2.02 11.30 -10.74
N ARG A 276 3.20 11.92 -10.69
CA ARG A 276 3.90 12.39 -11.88
C ARG A 276 4.18 11.14 -12.70
N GLU A 277 3.37 10.95 -13.73
CA GLU A 277 3.65 10.02 -14.82
C GLU A 277 5.11 10.24 -15.22
N GLY A 278 5.97 9.27 -14.90
CA GLY A 278 7.36 9.25 -15.37
C GLY A 278 8.44 9.83 -14.47
N VAL A 279 8.22 10.10 -13.17
CA VAL A 279 9.37 10.31 -12.25
C VAL A 279 9.69 9.05 -11.46
N HIS A 280 10.81 8.44 -11.83
CA HIS A 280 11.61 7.59 -10.95
C HIS A 280 12.10 8.44 -9.76
N GLU A 281 11.21 8.79 -8.83
CA GLU A 281 11.59 9.29 -7.52
C GLU A 281 12.07 8.06 -6.76
N ALA A 282 13.40 7.98 -6.58
CA ALA A 282 14.14 6.93 -5.88
C ALA A 282 13.31 5.66 -5.65
N THR A 283 13.24 4.78 -6.65
CA THR A 283 12.61 3.46 -6.50
C THR A 283 13.27 2.79 -5.31
N ASP A 284 12.58 2.83 -4.18
CA ASP A 284 12.96 2.14 -2.96
C ASP A 284 13.22 0.66 -3.33
N HIS A 285 14.26 0.06 -2.74
CA HIS A 285 14.64 -1.32 -3.03
C HIS A 285 13.46 -2.29 -2.87
N ALA A 286 12.55 -2.01 -1.94
CA ALA A 286 11.32 -2.76 -1.78
C ALA A 286 10.39 -2.64 -3.01
N THR A 287 10.21 -1.45 -3.58
CA THR A 287 9.43 -1.22 -4.81
C THR A 287 10.02 -1.97 -6.01
N GLU A 288 11.35 -2.02 -6.13
CA GLU A 288 12.02 -2.84 -7.16
C GLU A 288 11.83 -4.35 -6.92
N THR A 289 11.88 -4.78 -5.66
CA THR A 289 11.67 -6.18 -5.27
C THR A 289 10.26 -6.65 -5.65
N TRP A 290 9.23 -5.84 -5.40
CA TRP A 290 7.85 -6.18 -5.76
C TRP A 290 7.58 -6.10 -7.26
N SER A 291 8.19 -5.15 -7.99
CA SER A 291 7.96 -4.99 -9.43
C SER A 291 8.71 -6.01 -10.29
N LYS A 292 9.94 -6.38 -9.90
CA LYS A 292 10.86 -7.22 -10.71
C LYS A 292 11.26 -8.53 -10.05
N GLY A 293 11.20 -8.63 -8.72
CA GLY A 293 11.66 -9.79 -7.94
C GLY A 293 10.64 -10.93 -7.82
N PRO A 294 11.04 -12.10 -7.29
CA PRO A 294 10.11 -13.17 -6.97
C PRO A 294 9.10 -12.70 -5.92
N LEU A 295 7.86 -13.20 -5.99
CA LEU A 295 6.91 -12.98 -4.90
C LEU A 295 7.47 -13.54 -3.59
N PRO A 296 7.21 -12.90 -2.45
CA PRO A 296 7.56 -13.44 -1.14
C PRO A 296 7.08 -14.89 -0.98
N ASP A 297 7.95 -15.76 -0.45
CA ASP A 297 7.66 -17.19 -0.27
C ASP A 297 6.37 -17.44 0.52
N VAL A 298 6.03 -16.52 1.42
CA VAL A 298 4.80 -16.54 2.21
C VAL A 298 3.55 -16.50 1.32
N LEU A 299 3.54 -15.69 0.26
CA LEU A 299 2.41 -15.65 -0.69
C LEU A 299 2.32 -16.93 -1.51
N ARG A 300 3.47 -17.51 -1.86
CA ARG A 300 3.52 -18.83 -2.52
C ARG A 300 3.01 -19.94 -1.60
N LYS A 301 3.31 -19.89 -0.29
CA LYS A 301 2.72 -20.78 0.71
C LYS A 301 1.21 -20.59 0.77
N ALA A 302 0.73 -19.34 0.84
CA ALA A 302 -0.71 -19.03 0.92
C ALA A 302 -1.53 -19.63 -0.24
N ARG A 303 -0.98 -19.72 -1.46
CA ARG A 303 -1.62 -20.38 -2.62
C ARG A 303 -1.99 -21.85 -2.38
N ALA A 304 -1.29 -22.53 -1.47
CA ALA A 304 -1.54 -23.91 -1.10
C ALA A 304 -2.61 -24.07 -0.01
N HIS A 305 -3.09 -22.96 0.57
CA HIS A 305 -4.01 -22.93 1.71
C HIS A 305 -5.29 -22.14 1.41
N PRO A 306 -6.22 -22.67 0.58
CA PRO A 306 -7.47 -21.97 0.24
C PRO A 306 -8.32 -21.57 1.44
N GLU A 307 -8.22 -22.30 2.54
CA GLU A 307 -8.86 -22.02 3.82
C GLU A 307 -8.46 -20.65 4.42
N TRP A 308 -7.31 -20.09 4.03
CA TRP A 308 -6.85 -18.79 4.52
C TRP A 308 -7.62 -17.62 3.91
N ALA A 309 -8.24 -17.78 2.74
CA ALA A 309 -8.97 -16.72 2.03
C ALA A 309 -10.26 -16.26 2.73
N ALA A 310 -10.74 -17.03 3.71
CA ALA A 310 -11.92 -16.72 4.52
C ALA A 310 -11.57 -16.04 5.86
N GLY A 311 -10.29 -15.75 6.13
CA GLY A 311 -9.86 -15.12 7.38
C GLY A 311 -10.06 -16.00 8.62
N VAL A 312 -10.19 -17.31 8.45
CA VAL A 312 -10.31 -18.25 9.57
C VAL A 312 -9.04 -18.21 10.40
N ALA A 313 -9.20 -18.11 11.73
CA ALA A 313 -8.08 -18.07 12.65
C ALA A 313 -7.30 -19.39 12.58
N ASP A 314 -6.14 -19.35 11.94
CA ASP A 314 -5.17 -20.42 11.82
C ASP A 314 -3.80 -19.86 12.25
N GLY A 315 -3.09 -20.59 13.11
CA GLY A 315 -1.78 -20.18 13.60
C GLY A 315 -0.75 -20.04 12.48
N ASP A 316 -0.85 -20.87 11.45
CA ASP A 316 0.03 -20.81 10.29
C ASP A 316 -0.27 -19.59 9.40
N ARG A 317 -1.55 -19.23 9.24
CA ARG A 317 -1.96 -18.00 8.56
C ARG A 317 -1.46 -16.78 9.31
N GLU A 318 -1.58 -16.78 10.63
CA GLU A 318 -1.13 -15.66 11.47
C GLU A 318 0.38 -15.46 11.37
N GLN A 319 1.17 -16.53 11.38
CA GLN A 319 2.62 -16.47 11.14
C GLN A 319 2.95 -15.94 9.74
N ALA A 320 2.18 -16.35 8.73
CA ALA A 320 2.33 -15.83 7.37
C ALA A 320 2.05 -14.32 7.31
N VAL A 321 0.97 -13.85 7.94
CA VAL A 321 0.65 -12.41 8.02
C VAL A 321 1.76 -11.64 8.73
N LEU A 322 2.29 -12.13 9.85
CA LEU A 322 3.38 -11.48 10.58
C LEU A 322 4.67 -11.41 9.75
N ALA A 323 5.03 -12.51 9.07
CA ALA A 323 6.21 -12.56 8.20
C ALA A 323 6.08 -11.59 7.02
N LEU A 324 4.90 -11.52 6.39
CA LEU A 324 4.66 -10.59 5.30
C LEU A 324 4.60 -9.14 5.77
N THR A 325 4.05 -8.87 6.96
CA THR A 325 4.07 -7.54 7.59
C THR A 325 5.49 -7.03 7.77
N ALA A 326 6.41 -7.90 8.20
CA ALA A 326 7.83 -7.54 8.33
C ALA A 326 8.50 -7.27 6.98
N HIS A 327 8.09 -7.97 5.92
CA HIS A 327 8.60 -7.76 4.55
C HIS A 327 8.07 -6.49 3.88
N LEU A 328 6.93 -5.97 4.35
CA LEU A 328 6.34 -4.73 3.83
C LEU A 328 6.91 -3.47 4.48
N ARG A 329 7.67 -3.59 5.58
CA ARG A 329 8.43 -2.47 6.18
C ARG A 329 9.63 -2.13 5.33
#